data_AF-F6H8F1-F1
#
_entry.id   AF-F6H8F1-F1
#
_cell.length_a   1.000
_cell.length_b   1.000
_cell.length_c   1.000
_cell.angle_alpha   90.00
_cell.angle_beta   90.00
_cell.angle_gamma   90.00
#
_symmetry.space_group_name_H-M   'P 1'
#
loop_
_entity.id
_entity.type
_entity.pdbx_description
1 polymer ?
#
loop_
_entity_poly.entity_id
_entity_poly.type
_entity_poly.pdbx_seq_one_letter_code
_entity_poly.pdbx_strand_id
1 'polypeptide(L)'
;MRELTADGNAAAPPQALLERLKDYGQEYTFALWDELSAEERDLLVKDIESLDLSRIDRIIRCSLRSQGLPTAAIEPVPESSVSTVEERTLEERERWWKMGLKAISEGKLAVVLLSGGQVELFLMVIGFD
;
A
#
# COMPACT_ATOMS: atom_id res chain seq x y z
N MET A 1 14.47 33.54 -28.12
CA MET A 1 13.86 32.64 -29.13
C MET A 1 14.10 31.21 -28.67
N ARG A 2 13.10 30.56 -28.09
CA ARG A 2 13.05 29.10 -27.96
C ARG A 2 11.82 28.66 -28.73
N GLU A 3 12.04 27.71 -29.63
CA GLU A 3 11.09 27.25 -30.63
C GLU A 3 9.86 26.64 -29.96
N LEU A 4 8.69 27.17 -30.33
CA LEU A 4 7.39 26.56 -30.07
C LEU A 4 7.26 25.38 -31.04
N THR A 5 7.59 24.18 -30.58
CA THR A 5 7.12 22.96 -31.23
C THR A 5 5.62 22.88 -30.99
N ALA A 6 4.87 23.45 -31.92
CA ALA A 6 3.43 23.22 -32.05
C ALA A 6 3.24 21.75 -32.45
N ASP A 7 3.15 20.86 -31.47
CA ASP A 7 2.58 19.53 -31.71
C ASP A 7 1.06 19.69 -31.81
N GLY A 8 0.60 19.77 -33.05
CA GLY A 8 -0.79 19.83 -33.43
C GLY A 8 -1.49 18.50 -33.18
N ASN A 9 -1.93 18.28 -31.94
CA ASN A 9 -3.25 17.73 -31.62
C ASN A 9 -3.52 17.94 -30.12
N ALA A 10 -4.03 19.11 -29.73
CA ALA A 10 -4.59 19.33 -28.40
C ALA A 10 -5.95 18.60 -28.32
N ALA A 11 -5.91 17.27 -28.27
CA ALA A 11 -7.09 16.47 -27.99
C ALA A 11 -7.56 16.84 -26.58
N ALA A 12 -8.81 17.28 -26.44
CA ALA A 12 -9.39 17.57 -25.13
C ALA A 12 -9.31 16.33 -24.22
N PRO A 13 -9.25 16.51 -22.88
CA PRO A 13 -9.24 15.38 -21.96
C PRO A 13 -10.48 14.51 -22.18
N PRO A 14 -10.39 13.17 -21.99
CA PRO A 14 -11.52 12.28 -22.20
C PRO A 14 -12.71 12.66 -21.31
N GLN A 15 -13.79 13.14 -21.94
CA GLN A 15 -14.94 13.72 -21.22
C GLN A 15 -15.56 12.73 -20.23
N ALA A 16 -15.65 11.45 -20.59
CA ALA A 16 -16.18 10.41 -19.71
C ALA A 16 -15.34 10.22 -18.41
N LEU A 17 -14.02 10.37 -18.49
CA LEU A 17 -13.15 10.30 -17.32
C LEU A 17 -13.26 11.56 -16.46
N LEU A 18 -13.38 12.73 -17.09
CA LEU A 18 -13.59 13.99 -16.38
C LEU A 18 -14.92 13.97 -15.60
N GLU A 19 -16.00 13.48 -16.20
CA GLU A 19 -17.29 13.30 -15.52
C GLU A 19 -17.17 12.29 -14.36
N ARG A 20 -16.52 11.14 -14.59
CA ARG A 20 -16.30 10.14 -13.54
C ARG A 20 -15.48 10.70 -12.37
N LEU A 21 -14.45 11.51 -12.63
CA LEU A 21 -13.62 12.12 -11.57
C LEU A 21 -14.37 13.21 -10.82
N LYS A 22 -15.26 13.95 -11.50
CA LYS A 22 -16.11 14.97 -10.89
C LYS A 22 -17.03 14.39 -9.81
N ASP A 23 -17.52 13.17 -10.00
CA ASP A 23 -18.32 12.46 -8.97
C ASP A 23 -17.55 12.24 -7.65
N TYR A 24 -16.21 12.29 -7.71
CA TYR A 24 -15.32 12.17 -6.55
C TYR A 24 -14.63 13.50 -6.17
N GLY A 25 -14.98 14.62 -6.82
CA GLY A 25 -14.36 15.93 -6.60
C GLY A 25 -12.88 16.01 -7.00
N GLN A 26 -12.46 15.19 -7.99
CA GLN A 26 -11.08 15.09 -8.48
C GLN A 26 -10.93 15.64 -9.92
N GLU A 27 -11.79 16.56 -10.34
CA GLU A 27 -11.75 17.14 -11.69
C GLU A 27 -10.44 17.89 -12.00
N TYR A 28 -9.72 18.32 -10.97
CA TYR A 28 -8.43 19.02 -11.08
C TYR A 28 -7.28 18.11 -11.56
N THR A 29 -7.47 16.79 -11.65
CA THR A 29 -6.46 15.88 -12.21
C THR A 29 -6.07 16.25 -13.64
N PHE A 30 -6.96 16.86 -14.41
CA PHE A 30 -6.69 17.33 -15.77
C PHE A 30 -6.28 18.81 -15.86
N ALA A 31 -5.98 19.49 -14.75
CA ALA A 31 -5.71 20.93 -14.74
C ALA A 31 -4.51 21.36 -15.59
N LEU A 32 -3.51 20.49 -15.78
CA LEU A 32 -2.31 20.74 -16.58
C LEU A 32 -2.30 19.96 -17.90
N TRP A 33 -3.47 19.52 -18.38
CA TRP A 33 -3.57 18.66 -19.58
C TRP A 33 -2.93 19.27 -20.83
N ASP A 34 -3.04 20.59 -20.99
CA ASP A 34 -2.48 21.32 -22.13
C ASP A 34 -0.94 21.38 -22.11
N GLU A 35 -0.32 21.16 -20.94
CA GLU A 35 1.14 21.14 -20.76
C GLU A 35 1.75 19.74 -21.01
N LEU A 36 0.94 18.69 -21.09
CA LEU A 36 1.38 17.31 -21.27
C LEU A 36 1.64 16.96 -22.75
N SER A 37 2.68 16.15 -22.99
CA SER A 37 2.91 15.49 -24.29
C SER A 37 1.80 14.47 -24.60
N ALA A 38 1.71 14.01 -25.85
CA ALA A 38 0.76 12.98 -26.22
C ALA A 38 0.98 11.67 -25.43
N GLU A 39 2.24 11.28 -25.21
CA GLU A 39 2.60 10.10 -24.42
C GLU A 39 2.23 10.26 -22.94
N GLU A 40 2.48 11.44 -22.36
CA GLU A 40 2.13 11.73 -20.97
C GLU A 40 0.61 11.73 -20.74
N ARG A 41 -0.17 12.23 -21.72
CA ARG A 41 -1.63 12.16 -21.71
C ARG A 41 -2.14 10.72 -21.72
N ASP A 42 -1.57 9.88 -22.57
CA ASP A 42 -1.94 8.46 -22.65
C ASP A 42 -1.60 7.70 -21.34
N LEU A 43 -0.43 7.99 -20.75
CA LEU A 43 -0.04 7.43 -19.46
C LEU A 43 -1.00 7.86 -18.34
N LEU A 44 -1.33 9.15 -18.25
CA LEU A 44 -2.26 9.67 -17.25
C LEU A 44 -3.64 9.01 -17.37
N VAL A 45 -4.17 8.90 -18.59
CA VAL A 45 -5.46 8.24 -18.84
C VAL A 45 -5.42 6.79 -18.38
N LYS A 46 -4.38 6.04 -18.76
CA LYS A 46 -4.22 4.62 -18.39
C LYS A 46 -4.11 4.44 -16.87
N ASP A 47 -3.37 5.32 -16.21
CA ASP A 47 -3.23 5.29 -14.76
C ASP A 47 -4.59 5.52 -14.07
N ILE A 48 -5.33 6.54 -14.48
CA ILE A 48 -6.68 6.83 -13.93
C ILE A 48 -7.64 5.66 -14.18
N GLU A 49 -7.60 5.04 -15.36
CA GLU A 49 -8.44 3.89 -15.70
C GLU A 49 -8.13 2.66 -14.84
N SER A 50 -6.87 2.48 -14.45
CA SER A 50 -6.45 1.38 -13.57
C SER A 50 -6.95 1.51 -12.12
N LEU A 51 -7.38 2.71 -11.72
CA LEU A 51 -7.84 2.99 -10.36
C LEU A 51 -9.31 2.63 -10.13
N ASP A 52 -9.56 1.94 -9.02
CA ASP A 52 -10.88 1.81 -8.43
C ASP A 52 -11.17 3.04 -7.54
N LEU A 53 -11.64 4.12 -8.19
CA LEU A 53 -11.99 5.38 -7.53
C LEU A 53 -13.02 5.18 -6.40
N SER A 54 -13.97 4.26 -6.57
CA SER A 54 -15.02 4.00 -5.58
C SER A 54 -14.44 3.42 -4.29
N ARG A 55 -13.48 2.50 -4.42
CA ARG A 55 -12.76 1.90 -3.30
C ARG A 55 -11.86 2.92 -2.62
N ILE A 56 -11.14 3.74 -3.39
CA ILE A 56 -10.26 4.79 -2.85
C ILE A 56 -11.06 5.79 -2.03
N ASP A 57 -12.16 6.30 -2.57
CA ASP A 57 -13.05 7.24 -1.86
C ASP A 57 -13.62 6.61 -0.58
N ARG A 58 -14.03 5.34 -0.61
CA ARG A 58 -14.45 4.63 0.61
C ARG A 58 -13.33 4.56 1.65
N ILE A 59 -12.10 4.21 1.25
CA ILE A 59 -10.95 4.12 2.16
C ILE A 59 -10.66 5.49 2.78
N ILE A 60 -10.62 6.55 1.98
CA ILE A 60 -10.37 7.92 2.46
C ILE A 60 -11.46 8.34 3.44
N ARG A 61 -12.75 8.16 3.09
CA ARG A 61 -13.86 8.51 3.98
C ARG A 61 -13.84 7.74 5.29
N CYS A 62 -13.52 6.44 5.26
CA CYS A 62 -13.37 5.63 6.47
C CYS A 62 -12.20 6.13 7.32
N SER A 63 -11.04 6.38 6.71
CA SER A 63 -9.81 6.80 7.41
C SER A 63 -9.93 8.20 8.01
N LEU A 64 -10.64 9.12 7.37
CA LEU A 64 -10.86 10.47 7.90
C LEU A 64 -11.94 10.50 8.99
N ARG A 65 -12.94 9.60 8.91
CA ARG A 65 -13.99 9.48 9.92
C ARG A 65 -13.53 8.74 11.18
N SER A 66 -12.46 7.96 11.14
CA SER A 66 -11.87 7.34 12.32
C SER A 66 -11.14 8.37 13.18
N GLN A 67 -11.88 9.30 13.75
CA GLN A 67 -11.44 10.18 14.83
C GLN A 67 -11.64 9.42 16.14
N GLY A 68 -10.57 8.81 16.64
CA GLY A 68 -10.53 8.17 17.97
C GLY A 68 -11.49 6.99 18.11
N LEU A 69 -10.95 5.77 18.02
CA LEU A 69 -11.65 4.64 18.65
C LEU A 69 -11.99 5.04 20.09
N PRO A 70 -13.20 4.73 20.60
CA PRO A 70 -13.43 4.78 22.03
C PRO A 70 -12.28 4.01 22.68
N THR A 71 -11.71 4.51 23.79
CA THR A 71 -10.70 3.79 24.55
C THR A 71 -11.25 2.41 24.89
N ALA A 72 -10.98 1.43 24.05
CA ALA A 72 -11.29 0.06 24.31
C ALA A 72 -10.45 -0.31 25.53
N ALA A 73 -11.04 -1.06 26.46
CA ALA A 73 -10.27 -1.63 27.55
C ALA A 73 -9.19 -2.52 26.90
N ILE A 74 -7.96 -2.04 26.89
CA ILE A 74 -6.81 -2.81 26.43
C ILE A 74 -6.52 -3.78 27.56
N GLU A 75 -6.94 -5.03 27.41
CA GLU A 75 -6.64 -6.12 28.33
C GLU A 75 -5.50 -6.99 27.78
N PRO A 76 -4.67 -7.57 28.65
CA PRO A 76 -3.62 -8.49 28.23
C PRO A 76 -4.21 -9.75 27.59
N VAL A 77 -3.51 -10.29 26.60
CA VAL A 77 -3.86 -11.57 25.98
C VAL A 77 -3.77 -12.67 27.06
N PRO A 78 -4.72 -13.63 27.13
CA PRO A 78 -4.67 -14.72 28.10
C PRO A 78 -3.34 -15.49 28.01
N GLU A 79 -2.76 -15.83 29.17
CA GLU A 79 -1.47 -16.55 29.24
C GLU A 79 -1.49 -17.89 28.50
N SER A 80 -2.64 -18.57 28.43
CA SER A 80 -2.81 -19.82 27.68
C SER A 80 -2.56 -19.68 26.16
N SER A 81 -2.62 -18.44 25.65
CA SER A 81 -2.42 -18.11 24.22
C SER A 81 -1.06 -17.48 23.96
N VAL A 82 -0.22 -17.34 24.99
CA VAL A 82 1.12 -16.76 24.93
C VAL A 82 2.13 -17.87 25.21
N SER A 83 3.20 -17.94 24.41
CA SER A 83 4.29 -18.87 24.67
C SER A 83 5.62 -18.18 24.42
N THR A 84 6.39 -18.02 25.49
CA THR A 84 7.71 -17.39 25.51
C THR A 84 8.78 -18.43 25.20
N VAL A 85 9.77 -18.12 24.37
CA VAL A 85 10.81 -19.09 23.98
C VAL A 85 11.70 -19.46 25.17
N GLU A 86 11.94 -18.48 26.03
CA GLU A 86 12.82 -18.52 27.21
C GLU A 86 12.27 -19.43 28.32
N GLU A 87 10.94 -19.48 28.48
CA GLU A 87 10.26 -20.26 29.54
C GLU A 87 10.00 -21.72 29.14
N ARG A 88 10.26 -22.08 27.86
CA ARG A 88 10.04 -23.45 27.36
C ARG A 88 11.08 -24.42 27.89
N THR A 89 10.60 -25.60 28.27
CA THR A 89 11.45 -26.76 28.54
C THR A 89 12.20 -27.21 27.30
N LEU A 90 13.31 -27.93 27.50
CA LEU A 90 14.07 -28.53 26.39
C LEU A 90 13.22 -29.48 25.53
N GLU A 91 12.29 -30.20 26.16
CA GLU A 91 11.38 -31.13 25.48
C GLU A 91 10.40 -30.41 24.54
N GLU A 92 9.86 -29.27 24.98
CA GLU A 92 8.96 -28.47 24.16
C GLU A 92 9.68 -27.84 22.98
N ARG A 93 10.91 -27.35 23.17
CA ARG A 93 11.73 -26.81 22.07
C ARG A 93 11.98 -27.87 20.99
N GLU A 94 12.39 -29.07 21.39
CA GLU A 94 12.65 -30.17 20.48
C GLU A 94 11.38 -30.62 19.73
N ARG A 95 10.25 -30.67 20.43
CA ARG A 95 8.95 -31.00 19.83
C ARG A 95 8.57 -30.02 18.73
N TRP A 96 8.64 -28.72 18.99
CA TRP A 96 8.27 -27.68 18.03
C TRP A 96 9.23 -27.64 16.84
N TRP A 97 10.52 -27.84 17.10
CA TRP A 97 11.54 -27.96 16.04
C TRP A 97 11.22 -29.10 15.06
N LYS A 98 10.93 -30.31 15.57
CA LYS A 98 10.55 -31.46 14.74
C LYS A 98 9.26 -31.22 13.96
N MET A 99 8.26 -30.58 14.59
CA MET A 99 7.00 -30.24 13.92
C MET A 99 7.22 -29.26 12.77
N GLY A 100 8.06 -28.23 12.97
CA GLY A 100 8.44 -27.29 11.92
C GLY A 100 9.16 -27.96 10.75
N LEU A 101 10.18 -28.78 11.04
CA LEU A 101 10.92 -29.53 10.01
C LEU A 101 10.01 -30.49 9.22
N LYS A 102 9.06 -31.15 9.90
CA LYS A 102 8.08 -31.99 9.23
C LYS A 102 7.21 -31.16 8.28
N ALA A 103 6.70 -30.01 8.72
CA ALA A 103 5.91 -29.12 7.87
C ALA A 103 6.70 -28.63 6.64
N ILE A 104 8.00 -28.34 6.81
CA ILE A 104 8.92 -28.03 5.71
C ILE A 104 9.03 -29.21 4.74
N SER A 105 9.29 -30.43 5.25
CA SER A 105 9.43 -31.62 4.41
C SER A 105 8.16 -31.99 3.64
N GLU A 106 6.98 -31.63 4.18
CA GLU A 106 5.68 -31.84 3.54
C GLU A 106 5.29 -30.70 2.59
N GLY A 107 6.14 -29.68 2.41
CA GLY A 107 5.85 -28.53 1.53
C GLY A 107 4.74 -27.63 2.05
N LYS A 108 4.47 -27.62 3.36
CA LYS A 108 3.38 -26.86 4.01
C LYS A 108 3.84 -25.49 4.56
N LEU A 109 5.06 -25.07 4.22
CA LEU A 109 5.61 -23.79 4.63
C LEU A 109 5.76 -22.86 3.41
N ALA A 110 5.26 -21.63 3.54
CA ALA A 110 5.52 -20.54 2.61
C ALA A 110 6.04 -19.33 3.39
N VAL A 111 6.93 -18.54 2.76
CA VAL A 111 7.49 -17.31 3.35
C VAL A 111 7.01 -16.12 2.53
N VAL A 112 6.43 -15.13 3.21
CA VAL A 112 6.06 -13.84 2.61
C VAL A 112 7.08 -12.79 3.04
N LEU A 113 7.94 -12.36 2.11
CA LEU A 113 8.89 -11.29 2.34
C LEU A 113 8.24 -9.95 1.98
N LEU A 114 8.01 -9.10 2.98
CA LEU A 114 7.51 -7.74 2.77
C LEU A 114 8.71 -6.81 2.47
N SER A 115 9.03 -6.60 1.19
CA SER A 115 10.15 -5.76 0.74
C SER A 115 9.74 -4.49 -0.03
N GLY A 116 8.47 -4.08 0.07
CA GLY A 116 7.88 -3.01 -0.73
C GLY A 116 7.87 -1.61 -0.08
N GLY A 117 8.86 -1.27 0.75
CA GLY A 117 8.96 0.06 1.36
C GLY A 117 9.64 1.09 0.45
N GLN A 118 9.18 2.34 0.48
CA GLN A 118 9.96 3.48 -0.05
C GLN A 118 11.00 3.88 1.00
N VAL A 119 12.25 4.08 0.58
CA VAL A 119 13.35 4.48 1.48
C VAL A 119 13.34 6.00 1.62
N GLU A 120 12.49 6.54 2.51
CA GLU A 120 12.52 7.98 2.80
C GLU A 120 13.27 8.33 4.10
N LEU A 121 13.67 7.38 4.95
CA LEU A 121 14.65 7.65 6.02
C LEU A 121 15.32 6.36 6.49
N PHE A 122 16.60 6.16 6.17
CA PHE A 122 17.43 5.09 6.74
C PHE A 122 18.45 5.71 7.69
N LEU A 123 18.11 5.85 8.97
CA LEU A 123 19.10 6.10 10.02
C LEU A 123 19.29 4.81 10.82
N MET A 124 20.27 4.01 10.40
CA MET A 124 20.72 2.83 11.11
C MET A 124 21.95 3.21 11.95
N VAL A 125 21.74 3.53 13.23
CA VAL A 125 22.83 3.50 14.21
C VAL A 125 22.84 2.10 14.79
N ILE A 126 23.77 1.26 14.31
CA ILE A 126 24.13 0.04 15.04
C ILE A 126 25.46 0.34 15.75
N GLY A 127 25.35 0.61 17.05
CA GLY A 127 26.47 0.44 17.97
C GLY A 127 26.61 -1.04 18.26
N PHE A 128 27.79 -1.59 17.98
CA PHE A 128 28.26 -2.83 18.58
C PHE A 128 29.14 -2.44 19.76
N ASP A 129 28.77 -2.90 20.97
CA ASP A 129 29.72 -3.18 22.06
C ASP A 129 30.25 -4.61 21.88
#